data_AF-A0A946GKH7-F1
#
_entry.id   AF-A0A946GKH7-F1
#
_cell.length_a   1.000
_cell.length_b   1.000
_cell.length_c   1.000
_cell.angle_alpha   90.00
_cell.angle_beta   90.00
_cell.angle_gamma   90.00
#
_symmetry.space_group_name_H-M   'P 1'
#
loop_
_entity.id
_entity.type
_entity.pdbx_description
1 polymer ?
#
loop_
_entity_poly.entity_id
_entity_poly.type
_entity_poly.pdbx_seq_one_letter_code
_entity_poly.pdbx_strand_id
1 'polypeptide(L)'
;MELSKKLKEHIDQNMKVIKGRREGTKSRQKQNNIVKIVNDEVIVDPSETVSADQTRGQDDETKVQQRVELLLKADTTLLPEQAHEIAVETLGYRLDIQTADWPGDLFLDTKVVGNAAVAIVNRSHPFYDSFWDFLEKSDDQKGFEALEVLLMAYCRAEDELATRMDRENFEQLRNRWGSWVRQLIRHAGS
;
A
#
# COMPACT_ATOMS: atom_id res chain seq x y z
N MET A 1 -33.60 -17.03 4.04
CA MET A 1 -32.15 -17.04 4.29
C MET A 1 -31.33 -16.39 3.17
N GLU A 2 -31.77 -16.40 1.90
CA GLU A 2 -31.13 -15.67 0.79
C GLU A 2 -31.11 -14.14 0.97
N LEU A 3 -32.21 -13.55 1.46
CA LEU A 3 -32.35 -12.10 1.61
C LEU A 3 -31.36 -11.51 2.63
N SER A 4 -31.16 -12.18 3.76
CA SER A 4 -30.22 -11.75 4.81
C SER A 4 -28.76 -11.85 4.37
N LYS A 5 -28.45 -12.81 3.50
CA LYS A 5 -27.12 -12.96 2.91
C LYS A 5 -26.82 -11.82 1.92
N LYS A 6 -27.76 -11.53 1.01
CA LYS A 6 -27.65 -10.40 0.07
C LYS A 6 -27.58 -9.05 0.77
N LEU A 7 -28.34 -8.86 1.84
CA LEU A 7 -28.29 -7.62 2.63
C LEU A 7 -26.92 -7.41 3.28
N LYS A 8 -26.32 -8.48 3.81
CA LYS A 8 -25.00 -8.45 4.43
C LYS A 8 -23.91 -8.15 3.40
N GLU A 9 -23.96 -8.79 2.24
CA GLU A 9 -23.04 -8.51 1.12
C GLU A 9 -23.13 -7.03 0.66
N HIS A 10 -24.34 -6.48 0.55
CA HIS A 10 -24.53 -5.06 0.22
C HIS A 10 -24.01 -4.11 1.31
N ILE A 11 -24.20 -4.45 2.59
CA ILE A 11 -23.67 -3.66 3.71
C ILE A 11 -22.14 -3.70 3.72
N ASP A 12 -21.54 -4.87 3.50
CA ASP A 12 -20.08 -5.03 3.45
C ASP A 12 -19.49 -4.25 2.27
N GLN A 13 -20.15 -4.28 1.10
CA GLN A 13 -19.76 -3.48 -0.06
C GLN A 13 -19.86 -1.97 0.21
N ASN A 14 -20.94 -1.51 0.82
CA ASN A 14 -21.10 -0.09 1.17
C ASN A 14 -20.09 0.35 2.24
N MET A 15 -19.76 -0.51 3.21
CA MET A 15 -18.73 -0.23 4.21
C MET A 15 -17.34 -0.11 3.59
N LYS A 16 -17.01 -0.94 2.59
CA LYS A 16 -15.75 -0.79 1.81
C LYS A 16 -15.68 0.56 1.11
N VAL A 17 -16.77 0.98 0.46
CA VAL A 17 -16.87 2.30 -0.19
C VAL A 17 -16.74 3.43 0.84
N ILE A 18 -17.34 3.30 2.03
CA ILE A 18 -17.27 4.32 3.09
C ILE A 18 -15.87 4.41 3.69
N LYS A 19 -15.16 3.29 3.90
CA LYS A 19 -13.76 3.31 4.37
C LYS A 19 -12.86 4.07 3.39
N GLY A 20 -12.91 3.70 2.10
CA GLY A 20 -12.15 4.40 1.07
C GLY A 20 -12.52 5.88 0.91
N ARG A 21 -13.75 6.29 1.25
CA ARG A 21 -14.17 7.70 1.23
C ARG A 21 -13.69 8.55 2.41
N ARG A 22 -13.32 7.94 3.53
CA ARG A 22 -12.95 8.66 4.77
C ARG A 22 -11.46 8.98 4.85
N GLU A 23 -10.64 8.29 4.06
CA GLU A 23 -9.18 8.36 4.01
C GLU A 23 -8.66 9.61 3.25
N GLY A 24 -9.31 10.02 2.15
CA GLY A 24 -8.75 10.97 1.18
C GLY A 24 -8.46 12.42 1.63
N THR A 25 -9.03 12.89 2.75
CA THR A 25 -8.99 14.33 3.12
C THR A 25 -8.17 14.67 4.36
N LYS A 26 -7.81 13.70 5.22
CA LYS A 26 -7.03 13.98 6.46
C LYS A 26 -5.66 13.29 6.51
N SER A 27 -5.43 12.19 5.79
CA SER A 27 -4.16 11.43 5.86
C SER A 27 -3.03 12.03 5.02
N ARG A 28 -3.35 12.62 3.86
CA ARG A 28 -2.38 13.08 2.86
C ARG A 28 -1.29 14.03 3.37
N GLN A 29 -1.61 14.92 4.30
CA GLN A 29 -0.66 15.94 4.75
C GLN A 29 0.39 15.40 5.74
N LYS A 30 0.09 14.31 6.46
CA LYS A 30 1.02 13.65 7.41
C LYS A 30 1.80 12.49 6.77
N GLN A 31 1.12 11.68 5.95
CA GLN A 31 1.74 10.57 5.20
C GLN A 31 2.92 11.04 4.33
N ASN A 32 2.84 12.29 3.84
CA ASN A 32 3.89 12.89 3.01
C ASN A 32 5.26 13.06 3.68
N ASN A 33 5.37 13.09 5.03
CA ASN A 33 6.66 13.40 5.65
C ASN A 33 7.57 12.17 5.78
N ILE A 34 7.05 11.04 6.29
CA ILE A 34 7.88 9.84 6.49
C ILE A 34 8.25 9.17 5.16
N VAL A 35 7.31 9.11 4.20
CA VAL A 35 7.57 8.55 2.87
C VAL A 35 8.66 9.37 2.17
N LYS A 36 8.63 10.69 2.30
CA LYS A 36 9.69 11.56 1.77
C LYS A 36 11.04 11.28 2.42
N ILE A 37 11.10 11.22 3.76
CA ILE A 37 12.35 10.93 4.49
C ILE A 37 12.96 9.58 4.06
N VAL A 38 12.12 8.54 3.92
CA VAL A 38 12.57 7.22 3.47
C VAL A 38 13.10 7.29 2.03
N ASN A 39 12.45 8.05 1.14
CA ASN A 39 12.92 8.21 -0.23
C ASN A 39 14.23 9.00 -0.32
N ASP A 40 14.44 10.02 0.52
CA ASP A 40 15.70 10.77 0.56
C ASP A 40 16.90 9.82 0.83
N GLU A 41 16.72 8.80 1.67
CA GLU A 41 17.73 7.76 1.93
C GLU A 41 17.83 6.74 0.79
N VAL A 42 16.70 6.26 0.27
CA VAL A 42 16.68 5.15 -0.70
C VAL A 42 17.10 5.61 -2.11
N ILE A 43 16.93 6.88 -2.45
CA ILE A 43 17.33 7.41 -3.77
C ILE A 43 18.85 7.32 -3.98
N VAL A 44 19.64 7.45 -2.90
CA VAL A 44 21.11 7.39 -2.98
C VAL A 44 21.67 5.97 -2.88
N ASP A 45 20.84 4.99 -2.52
CA ASP A 45 21.23 3.58 -2.46
C ASP A 45 21.46 3.01 -3.88
N PRO A 46 22.63 2.39 -4.16
CA PRO A 46 22.97 1.90 -5.49
C PRO A 46 22.44 0.49 -5.79
N SER A 47 21.71 -0.15 -4.87
CA SER A 47 21.29 -1.54 -5.04
C SER A 47 20.35 -1.70 -6.24
N GLU A 48 20.57 -2.78 -6.98
CA GLU A 48 19.72 -3.14 -8.12
C GLU A 48 18.35 -3.59 -7.63
N THR A 49 17.31 -3.17 -8.37
CA THR A 49 15.92 -3.44 -8.02
C THR A 49 15.08 -3.74 -9.22
N VAL A 50 14.08 -4.60 -9.05
CA VAL A 50 13.13 -4.94 -10.10
C VAL A 50 12.35 -3.71 -10.58
N SER A 51 11.96 -2.80 -9.68
CA SER A 51 11.27 -1.55 -10.03
C SER A 51 12.05 -0.67 -11.01
N ALA A 52 13.35 -0.47 -10.74
CA ALA A 52 14.24 0.30 -11.61
C ALA A 52 14.48 -0.37 -12.97
N ASP A 53 14.56 -1.70 -13.00
CA ASP A 53 14.78 -2.46 -14.24
C ASP A 53 13.54 -2.53 -15.13
N GLN A 54 12.37 -2.80 -14.55
CA GLN A 54 11.10 -2.90 -15.30
C GLN A 54 10.67 -1.58 -15.95
N THR A 55 11.07 -0.46 -15.36
CA THR A 55 10.70 0.87 -15.86
C THR A 55 11.84 1.58 -16.58
N ARG A 56 12.95 0.87 -16.80
CA ARG A 56 14.07 1.34 -17.60
C ARG A 56 13.61 1.58 -19.04
N GLY A 57 13.69 2.83 -19.48
CA GLY A 57 13.28 3.23 -20.83
C GLY A 57 11.80 3.59 -21.00
N GLN A 58 10.99 3.52 -19.94
CA GLN A 58 9.66 4.13 -19.94
C GLN A 58 9.79 5.66 -19.83
N ASP A 59 9.01 6.38 -20.62
CA ASP A 59 8.90 7.83 -20.52
C ASP A 59 8.18 8.25 -19.23
N ASP A 60 8.38 9.50 -18.85
CA ASP A 60 7.84 10.04 -17.60
C ASP A 60 6.32 10.17 -17.61
N GLU A 61 5.70 10.39 -18.78
CA GLU A 61 4.24 10.48 -18.91
C GLU A 61 3.58 9.13 -18.62
N THR A 62 4.13 8.04 -19.16
CA THR A 62 3.69 6.67 -18.87
C THR A 62 3.77 6.36 -17.38
N LYS A 63 4.87 6.74 -16.71
CA LYS A 63 5.04 6.52 -15.26
C LYS A 63 4.06 7.35 -14.44
N VAL A 64 3.81 8.60 -14.83
CA VAL A 64 2.80 9.46 -14.20
C VAL A 64 1.42 8.82 -14.34
N GLN A 65 1.03 8.35 -15.53
CA GLN A 65 -0.26 7.69 -15.74
C GLN A 65 -0.44 6.44 -14.86
N GLN A 66 0.59 5.60 -14.73
CA GLN A 66 0.55 4.44 -13.84
C GLN A 66 0.31 4.85 -12.37
N ARG A 67 0.98 5.90 -11.89
CA ARG A 67 0.77 6.44 -10.53
C ARG A 67 -0.63 7.03 -10.36
N VAL A 68 -1.13 7.78 -11.34
CA VAL A 68 -2.51 8.32 -11.32
C VAL A 68 -3.53 7.20 -11.19
N GLU A 69 -3.41 6.14 -11.98
CA GLU A 69 -4.32 5.00 -11.90
C GLU A 69 -4.30 4.33 -10.52
N LEU A 70 -3.11 4.19 -9.92
CA LEU A 70 -2.96 3.63 -8.59
C LEU A 70 -3.66 4.51 -7.54
N LEU A 71 -3.40 5.82 -7.57
CA LEU A 71 -3.95 6.78 -6.62
C LEU A 71 -5.48 6.83 -6.67
N LEU A 72 -6.06 6.81 -7.88
CA LEU A 72 -7.52 6.81 -8.07
C LEU A 72 -8.17 5.48 -7.63
N LYS A 73 -7.45 4.35 -7.75
CA LYS A 73 -7.90 3.05 -7.23
C LYS A 73 -7.85 2.99 -5.70
N ALA A 74 -6.84 3.59 -5.09
CA ALA A 74 -6.69 3.66 -3.64
C ALA A 74 -7.76 4.58 -3.02
N ASP A 75 -7.95 5.76 -3.60
CA ASP A 75 -8.83 6.81 -3.12
C ASP A 75 -9.80 7.28 -4.22
N THR A 76 -11.02 6.73 -4.19
CA THR A 76 -12.10 7.11 -5.13
C THR A 76 -12.64 8.53 -4.93
N THR A 77 -12.22 9.24 -3.89
CA THR A 77 -12.60 10.65 -3.66
C THR A 77 -11.64 11.65 -4.28
N LEU A 78 -10.48 11.17 -4.72
CA LEU A 78 -9.47 11.97 -5.37
C LEU A 78 -9.91 12.39 -6.77
N LEU A 79 -9.77 13.67 -7.09
CA LEU A 79 -9.99 14.16 -8.44
C LEU A 79 -8.83 13.77 -9.37
N PRO A 80 -9.07 13.46 -10.66
CA PRO A 80 -8.01 13.11 -11.60
C PRO A 80 -6.87 14.13 -11.67
N GLU A 81 -7.18 15.42 -11.57
CA GLU A 81 -6.21 16.52 -11.61
C GLU A 81 -5.31 16.50 -10.37
N GLN A 82 -5.89 16.27 -9.18
CA GLN A 82 -5.15 16.14 -7.93
C GLN A 82 -4.29 14.87 -7.92
N ALA A 83 -4.81 13.77 -8.47
CA ALA A 83 -4.05 12.53 -8.65
C ALA A 83 -2.83 12.76 -9.53
N HIS A 84 -2.99 13.53 -10.61
CA HIS A 84 -1.93 13.89 -11.53
C HIS A 84 -0.86 14.76 -10.86
N GLU A 85 -1.25 15.79 -10.11
CA GLU A 85 -0.31 16.63 -9.36
C GLU A 85 0.56 15.79 -8.41
N ILE A 86 -0.07 14.92 -7.62
CA ILE A 86 0.65 14.02 -6.70
C ILE A 86 1.57 13.07 -7.47
N ALA A 87 1.11 12.51 -8.58
CA ALA A 87 1.90 11.60 -9.40
C ALA A 87 3.15 12.27 -9.98
N VAL A 88 3.05 13.55 -10.39
CA VAL A 88 4.21 14.34 -10.85
C VAL A 88 5.16 14.65 -9.70
N GLU A 89 4.65 15.09 -8.55
CA GLU A 89 5.49 15.41 -7.38
C GLU A 89 6.25 14.19 -6.84
N THR A 90 5.62 13.02 -6.90
CA THR A 90 6.17 11.75 -6.38
C THR A 90 6.86 10.92 -7.46
N LEU A 91 7.01 11.43 -8.68
CA LEU A 91 7.65 10.72 -9.79
C LEU A 91 9.11 10.34 -9.47
N GLY A 92 9.79 11.08 -8.59
CA GLY A 92 11.16 10.75 -8.17
C GLY A 92 11.26 9.63 -7.12
N TYR A 93 10.15 9.21 -6.53
CA TYR A 93 10.15 8.26 -5.41
C TYR A 93 10.45 6.84 -5.88
N ARG A 94 11.29 6.14 -5.12
CA ARG A 94 11.65 4.73 -5.30
C ARG A 94 10.83 3.79 -4.41
N LEU A 95 10.25 4.31 -3.34
CA LEU A 95 9.33 3.61 -2.47
C LEU A 95 8.07 4.41 -2.24
N ASP A 96 6.96 3.71 -2.10
CA ASP A 96 5.69 4.33 -1.73
C ASP A 96 4.85 3.32 -0.93
N ILE A 97 3.81 3.81 -0.28
CA ILE A 97 2.83 2.98 0.43
C ILE A 97 1.42 3.47 0.15
N GLN A 98 0.54 2.53 -0.18
CA GLN A 98 -0.84 2.79 -0.55
C GLN A 98 -1.76 1.74 0.06
N THR A 99 -3.07 1.99 0.01
CA THR A 99 -4.08 1.03 0.44
C THR A 99 -4.92 0.60 -0.76
N ALA A 100 -5.42 -0.64 -0.75
CA ALA A 100 -6.44 -1.09 -1.69
C ALA A 100 -7.29 -2.21 -1.08
N ASP A 101 -8.35 -2.62 -1.79
CA ASP A 101 -9.23 -3.69 -1.37
C ASP A 101 -9.13 -4.90 -2.29
N TRP A 102 -8.86 -6.07 -1.70
CA TRP A 102 -8.99 -7.34 -2.41
C TRP A 102 -9.30 -8.49 -1.44
N PRO A 103 -9.97 -9.56 -1.90
CA PRO A 103 -10.21 -10.74 -1.07
C PRO A 103 -8.93 -11.56 -0.83
N GLY A 104 -8.92 -12.36 0.23
CA GLY A 104 -7.84 -13.31 0.53
C GLY A 104 -7.17 -13.08 1.88
N ASP A 105 -6.06 -13.79 2.11
CA ASP A 105 -5.26 -13.73 3.33
C ASP A 105 -4.04 -12.83 3.22
N LEU A 106 -3.78 -12.30 2.04
CA LEU A 106 -2.72 -11.34 1.80
C LEU A 106 -3.11 -9.99 2.41
N PHE A 107 -2.32 -9.52 3.37
CA PHE A 107 -2.51 -8.20 3.99
C PHE A 107 -1.60 -7.11 3.41
N LEU A 108 -0.49 -7.52 2.77
CA LEU A 108 0.49 -6.66 2.13
C LEU A 108 0.85 -7.25 0.76
N ASP A 109 0.77 -6.43 -0.28
CA ASP A 109 1.25 -6.73 -1.62
C ASP A 109 2.36 -5.75 -2.03
N THR A 110 3.21 -6.14 -2.96
CA THR A 110 4.28 -5.30 -3.50
C THR A 110 4.10 -5.18 -5.00
N LYS A 111 4.00 -3.94 -5.51
CA LYS A 111 3.85 -3.69 -6.95
C LYS A 111 4.82 -2.64 -7.44
N VAL A 112 5.32 -2.82 -8.65
CA VAL A 112 6.07 -1.78 -9.36
C VAL A 112 5.07 -0.83 -10.03
N VAL A 113 5.16 0.45 -9.70
CA VAL A 113 4.33 1.51 -10.30
C VAL A 113 5.22 2.71 -10.60
N GLY A 114 5.38 3.03 -11.88
CA GLY A 114 6.46 3.90 -12.31
C GLY A 114 7.81 3.39 -11.79
N ASN A 115 8.66 4.30 -11.34
CA ASN A 115 9.97 3.99 -10.78
C ASN A 115 9.97 3.48 -9.33
N ALA A 116 8.80 3.29 -8.72
CA ALA A 116 8.68 2.92 -7.31
C ALA A 116 8.25 1.48 -7.11
N ALA A 117 8.80 0.84 -6.08
CA ALA A 117 8.17 -0.30 -5.43
C ALA A 117 7.15 0.22 -4.40
N VAL A 118 5.89 -0.17 -4.59
CA VAL A 118 4.77 0.28 -3.76
C VAL A 118 4.30 -0.85 -2.86
N ALA A 119 4.36 -0.61 -1.55
CA ALA A 119 3.69 -1.42 -0.55
C ALA A 119 2.19 -1.13 -0.60
N ILE A 120 1.36 -2.15 -0.84
CA ILE A 120 -0.10 -2.01 -0.88
C ILE A 120 -0.68 -2.76 0.31
N VAL A 121 -1.36 -2.05 1.21
CA VAL A 121 -2.01 -2.62 2.39
C VAL A 121 -3.48 -2.96 2.07
N ASN A 122 -3.89 -4.18 2.40
CA ASN A 122 -5.23 -4.67 2.12
C ASN A 122 -6.25 -4.20 3.17
N ARG A 123 -7.14 -3.29 2.80
CA ARG A 123 -8.23 -2.79 3.66
C ARG A 123 -9.26 -3.84 4.05
N SER A 124 -9.35 -4.93 3.29
CA SER A 124 -10.24 -6.06 3.58
C SER A 124 -9.62 -7.08 4.55
N HIS A 125 -8.34 -6.95 4.93
CA HIS A 125 -7.68 -7.84 5.88
C HIS A 125 -7.80 -7.30 7.34
N PRO A 126 -7.97 -8.16 8.37
CA PRO A 126 -8.08 -7.72 9.77
C PRO A 126 -6.90 -6.89 10.30
N PHE A 127 -5.73 -7.06 9.68
CA PHE A 127 -4.55 -6.22 9.95
C PHE A 127 -4.85 -4.73 9.77
N TYR A 128 -5.63 -4.37 8.74
CA TYR A 128 -5.92 -2.98 8.45
C TYR A 128 -6.68 -2.33 9.60
N ASP A 129 -7.79 -2.94 10.03
CA ASP A 129 -8.60 -2.39 11.13
C ASP A 129 -7.87 -2.43 12.48
N SER A 130 -7.09 -3.48 12.73
CA SER A 130 -6.45 -3.70 14.05
C SER A 130 -5.18 -2.87 14.25
N PHE A 131 -4.46 -2.54 13.18
CA PHE A 131 -3.18 -1.84 13.24
C PHE A 131 -3.18 -0.58 12.39
N TRP A 132 -3.38 -0.70 11.08
CA TRP A 132 -3.24 0.43 10.16
C TRP A 132 -4.18 1.59 10.53
N ASP A 133 -5.49 1.35 10.45
CA ASP A 133 -6.53 2.35 10.70
C ASP A 133 -6.53 2.84 12.16
N PHE A 134 -6.24 1.93 13.10
CA PHE A 134 -6.14 2.25 14.52
C PHE A 134 -4.98 3.20 14.81
N LEU A 135 -3.78 2.91 14.30
CA LEU A 135 -2.58 3.72 14.52
C LEU A 135 -2.65 5.02 13.73
N GLU A 136 -3.18 5.02 12.51
CA GLU A 136 -3.36 6.22 11.69
C GLU A 136 -4.21 7.27 12.42
N LYS A 137 -5.26 6.82 13.11
CA LYS A 137 -6.20 7.67 13.87
C LYS A 137 -5.73 8.02 15.28
N SER A 138 -4.60 7.48 15.73
CA SER A 138 -4.01 7.79 17.04
C SER A 138 -3.50 9.23 17.10
N ASP A 139 -3.58 9.88 18.26
CA ASP A 139 -2.95 11.20 18.46
C ASP A 139 -1.42 11.13 18.37
N ASP A 140 -0.83 10.07 18.95
CA ASP A 140 0.59 9.74 18.79
C ASP A 140 0.79 8.97 17.48
N GLN A 141 1.49 9.61 16.54
CA GLN A 141 1.73 9.09 15.20
C GLN A 141 2.97 8.20 15.12
N LYS A 142 3.82 8.16 16.15
CA LYS A 142 5.07 7.39 16.12
C LYS A 142 4.85 5.91 15.83
N GLY A 143 3.75 5.35 16.34
CA GLY A 143 3.37 3.97 16.07
C GLY A 143 2.98 3.74 14.60
N PHE A 144 2.29 4.68 13.99
CA PHE A 144 1.92 4.63 12.58
C PHE A 144 3.14 4.80 11.67
N GLU A 145 3.97 5.82 11.94
CA GLU A 145 5.22 6.05 11.19
C GLU A 145 6.15 4.84 11.26
N ALA A 146 6.29 4.20 12.44
CA ALA A 146 7.07 2.98 12.59
C ALA A 146 6.50 1.82 11.76
N LEU A 147 5.17 1.70 11.68
CA LEU A 147 4.52 0.71 10.84
C LEU A 147 4.79 0.97 9.35
N GLU A 148 4.67 2.21 8.90
CA GLU A 148 4.96 2.62 7.52
C GLU A 148 6.41 2.30 7.14
N VAL A 149 7.38 2.65 8.02
CA VAL A 149 8.80 2.33 7.82
C VAL A 149 9.03 0.83 7.70
N LEU A 150 8.44 0.01 8.57
CA LEU A 150 8.61 -1.45 8.52
C LEU A 150 8.07 -2.05 7.22
N LEU A 151 6.91 -1.59 6.75
CA LEU A 151 6.30 -2.09 5.52
C LEU A 151 7.05 -1.61 4.27
N MET A 152 7.52 -0.37 4.25
CA MET A 152 8.36 0.14 3.16
C MET A 152 9.73 -0.54 3.12
N ALA A 153 10.35 -0.79 4.28
CA ALA A 153 11.61 -1.53 4.36
C ALA A 153 11.45 -2.97 3.84
N TYR A 154 10.36 -3.65 4.21
CA TYR A 154 10.03 -4.96 3.65
C TYR A 154 9.86 -4.88 2.12
N CYS A 155 9.10 -3.90 1.63
CA CYS A 155 8.87 -3.69 0.20
C CYS A 155 10.18 -3.48 -0.57
N ARG A 156 11.10 -2.66 -0.04
CA ARG A 156 12.43 -2.43 -0.61
C ARG A 156 13.25 -3.72 -0.68
N ALA A 157 13.30 -4.46 0.43
CA ALA A 157 14.04 -5.71 0.50
C ALA A 157 13.49 -6.76 -0.50
N GLU A 158 12.16 -6.86 -0.63
CA GLU A 158 11.55 -7.73 -1.65
C GLU A 158 11.91 -7.29 -3.07
N ASP A 159 11.86 -5.99 -3.38
CA ASP A 159 12.19 -5.43 -4.69
C ASP A 159 13.67 -5.63 -5.10
N GLU A 160 14.60 -5.55 -4.14
CA GLU A 160 16.02 -5.87 -4.34
C GLU A 160 16.23 -7.37 -4.54
N LEU A 161 15.69 -8.21 -3.64
CA LEU A 161 15.92 -9.65 -3.68
C LEU A 161 15.23 -10.33 -4.87
N ALA A 162 14.14 -9.77 -5.37
CA ALA A 162 13.44 -10.24 -6.56
C ALA A 162 14.27 -10.12 -7.85
N THR A 163 15.41 -9.42 -7.83
CA THR A 163 16.38 -9.45 -8.94
C THR A 163 17.11 -10.80 -9.07
N ARG A 164 17.12 -11.60 -7.98
CA ARG A 164 17.88 -12.86 -7.89
C ARG A 164 17.03 -14.05 -7.45
N MET A 165 15.81 -13.83 -6.97
CA MET A 165 14.91 -14.84 -6.44
C MET A 165 13.59 -14.85 -7.21
N ASP A 166 13.02 -16.05 -7.39
CA ASP A 166 11.75 -16.19 -8.11
C ASP A 166 10.58 -15.54 -7.36
N ARG A 167 9.73 -14.86 -8.14
CA ARG A 167 8.50 -14.20 -7.66
C ARG A 167 7.57 -15.14 -6.89
N GLU A 168 7.51 -16.41 -7.28
CA GLU A 168 6.68 -17.42 -6.62
C GLU A 168 7.07 -17.60 -5.14
N ASN A 169 8.36 -17.50 -4.80
CA ASN A 169 8.82 -17.61 -3.41
C ASN A 169 8.29 -16.46 -2.55
N PHE A 170 8.27 -15.24 -3.09
CA PHE A 170 7.69 -14.09 -2.40
C PHE A 170 6.18 -14.18 -2.26
N GLU A 171 5.49 -14.68 -3.29
CA GLU A 171 4.05 -14.92 -3.20
C GLU A 171 3.71 -15.96 -2.12
N GLN A 172 4.49 -17.04 -2.02
CA GLN A 172 4.33 -18.03 -0.93
C GLN A 172 4.65 -17.42 0.44
N LEU A 173 5.73 -16.65 0.56
CA LEU A 173 6.10 -15.94 1.79
C LEU A 173 4.98 -15.02 2.25
N ARG A 174 4.49 -14.13 1.37
CA ARG A 174 3.46 -13.15 1.72
C ARG A 174 2.13 -13.80 2.09
N ASN A 175 1.74 -14.88 1.40
CA ASN A 175 0.55 -15.66 1.77
C ASN A 175 0.69 -16.30 3.15
N ARG A 176 1.85 -16.91 3.44
CA ARG A 176 2.11 -17.52 4.77
C ARG A 176 2.17 -16.46 5.86
N TRP A 177 2.82 -15.33 5.60
CA TRP A 177 2.91 -14.22 6.52
C TRP A 177 1.52 -13.65 6.84
N GLY A 178 0.70 -13.39 5.82
CA GLY A 178 -0.65 -12.88 6.02
C GLY A 178 -1.58 -13.85 6.76
N SER A 179 -1.50 -15.15 6.47
CA SER A 179 -2.21 -16.17 7.24
C SER A 179 -1.83 -16.15 8.72
N TRP A 180 -0.54 -16.03 9.05
CA TRP A 180 -0.08 -15.92 10.44
C TRP A 180 -0.53 -14.62 11.09
N VAL A 181 -0.41 -13.48 10.42
CA VAL A 181 -0.87 -12.18 10.94
C VAL A 181 -2.37 -12.27 11.29
N ARG A 182 -3.20 -12.83 10.41
CA ARG A 182 -4.62 -13.05 10.68
C ARG A 182 -4.86 -13.90 11.93
N GLN A 183 -4.13 -15.02 12.04
CA GLN A 183 -4.27 -15.93 13.18
C GLN A 183 -3.85 -15.27 14.48
N LEU A 184 -2.71 -14.58 14.51
CA LEU A 184 -2.17 -13.94 15.70
C LEU A 184 -3.03 -12.76 16.16
N ILE A 185 -3.57 -11.95 15.25
CA ILE A 185 -4.52 -10.88 15.59
C ILE A 185 -5.73 -11.44 16.35
N ARG A 186 -6.28 -12.56 15.89
CA ARG A 186 -7.44 -13.18 16.56
C ARG A 186 -7.16 -13.58 18.01
N HIS A 187 -5.91 -13.87 18.35
CA HIS A 187 -5.49 -14.24 19.71
C HIS A 187 -5.00 -13.04 20.54
N ALA A 188 -4.45 -12.01 19.90
CA ALA A 188 -3.98 -10.81 20.58
C ALA A 188 -5.13 -9.88 21.00
N GLY A 189 -6.27 -9.96 20.32
CA GLY A 189 -7.49 -9.20 20.65
C GLY A 189 -8.46 -9.92 21.60
N SER A 190 -8.06 -11.04 22.21
CA SER A 190 -8.84 -11.80 23.21
C SER A 190 -8.27 -11.68 24.61
#